data_AF-A0A920ISY4-F1
#
_entry.id   AF-A0A920ISY4-F1
#
_cell.length_a   1.000
_cell.length_b   1.000
_cell.length_c   1.000
_cell.angle_alpha   90.00
_cell.angle_beta   90.00
_cell.angle_gamma   90.00
#
_symmetry.space_group_name_H-M   'P 1'
#
loop_
_entity.id
_entity.type
_entity.pdbx_description
1 polymer ?
#
loop_
_entity_poly.entity_id
_entity_poly.type
_entity_poly.pdbx_seq_one_letter_code
_entity_poly.pdbx_strand_id
1 'polypeptide(L)'
;MRSFIVKGDTLAKKASELGLLNFIKLSKGTANLSDQRKHSILEGSIESIIGSVYLDGGWTKVNRFVLNLFKKSYRILNLIKNLETLKQNFKSFTIKKDEYS
;
A
#
# COMPACT_ATOMS: atom_id res chain seq x y z
N MET A 1 -4.20 -11.86 0.34
CA MET A 1 -4.21 -10.49 0.92
C MET A 1 -2.82 -10.00 1.36
N ARG A 2 -1.98 -10.85 1.98
CA ARG A 2 -0.60 -10.50 2.42
C ARG A 2 0.28 -9.96 1.28
N SER A 3 0.18 -10.56 0.08
CA SER A 3 0.97 -10.19 -1.10
C SER A 3 0.59 -8.84 -1.74
N PHE A 4 -0.52 -8.20 -1.38
CA PHE A 4 -0.91 -6.92 -1.99
C PHE A 4 -0.20 -5.72 -1.36
N ILE A 5 0.10 -5.80 -0.05
CA ILE A 5 0.73 -4.71 0.70
C ILE A 5 2.24 -4.64 0.45
N VAL A 6 2.87 -5.80 0.21
CA VAL A 6 4.31 -5.90 -0.05
C VAL A 6 4.64 -6.02 -1.55
N LYS A 7 3.71 -5.63 -2.43
CA LYS A 7 3.99 -5.50 -3.86
C LYS A 7 4.75 -4.20 -4.11
N GLY A 8 5.73 -4.24 -5.00
CA GLY A 8 6.55 -3.07 -5.34
C GLY A 8 5.75 -1.82 -5.64
N ASP A 9 4.68 -1.94 -6.44
CA ASP A 9 3.77 -0.83 -6.75
C ASP A 9 3.14 -0.18 -5.51
N THR A 10 2.74 -0.99 -4.52
CA THR A 10 2.15 -0.49 -3.27
C THR A 10 3.20 0.22 -2.43
N LEU A 11 4.42 -0.30 -2.38
CA LEU A 11 5.53 0.29 -1.63
C LEU A 11 5.96 1.62 -2.23
N ALA A 12 6.17 1.69 -3.54
CA ALA A 12 6.56 2.94 -4.17
C ALA A 12 5.47 4.00 -4.15
N LYS A 13 4.20 3.60 -4.26
CA LYS A 13 3.09 4.53 -4.04
C LYS A 13 3.13 5.09 -2.63
N LYS A 14 3.36 4.25 -1.62
CA LYS A 14 3.49 4.68 -0.22
C LYS A 14 4.68 5.62 -0.03
N ALA A 15 5.82 5.31 -0.62
CA ALA A 15 7.02 6.13 -0.60
C ALA A 15 6.79 7.51 -1.24
N SER A 16 6.08 7.54 -2.36
CA SER A 16 5.69 8.77 -3.07
C SER A 16 4.73 9.62 -2.22
N GLU A 17 3.72 9.00 -1.59
CA GLU A 17 2.82 9.68 -0.64
C GLU A 17 3.57 10.31 0.55
N LEU A 18 4.68 9.71 0.97
CA LEU A 18 5.54 10.19 2.05
C LEU A 18 6.59 11.21 1.56
N GLY A 19 6.67 11.47 0.25
CA GLY A 19 7.67 12.37 -0.33
C GLY A 19 9.11 11.86 -0.20
N LEU A 20 9.33 10.54 -0.08
CA LEU A 20 10.65 9.98 0.22
C LEU A 20 11.72 10.35 -0.82
N LEU A 21 11.34 10.59 -2.07
CA LEU A 21 12.28 10.99 -3.12
C LEU A 21 13.08 12.25 -2.73
N ASN A 22 12.46 13.19 -2.00
CA ASN A 22 13.10 14.44 -1.57
C ASN A 22 14.17 14.22 -0.50
N PHE A 23 14.17 13.05 0.15
CA PHE A 23 15.13 12.67 1.18
C PHE A 23 16.21 11.73 0.65
N ILE A 24 16.10 11.30 -0.61
CA ILE A 24 17.06 10.40 -1.24
C ILE A 24 18.10 11.23 -1.99
N LYS A 25 19.37 11.05 -1.63
CA LYS A 25 20.47 11.66 -2.36
C LYS A 25 20.74 10.87 -3.64
N LEU A 26 20.33 11.42 -4.77
CA LEU A 26 20.58 10.85 -6.09
C LEU A 26 21.93 11.34 -6.64
N SER A 27 22.63 10.47 -7.36
CA SER A 27 23.85 10.84 -8.07
C SER A 27 23.49 11.61 -9.35
N LYS A 28 24.46 12.32 -9.94
CA LYS A 28 24.23 13.10 -11.18
C LYS A 28 23.66 12.23 -12.32
N GLY A 29 24.08 10.96 -12.40
CA GLY A 29 23.57 10.01 -13.40
C GLY A 29 22.16 9.49 -13.12
N THR A 30 21.65 9.67 -11.90
CA THR A 30 20.30 9.30 -11.47
C THR A 30 19.39 10.50 -11.20
N ALA A 31 19.83 11.73 -11.48
CA ALA A 31 18.99 12.91 -11.33
C ALA A 31 17.90 13.00 -12.41
N ASN A 32 18.19 12.56 -13.64
CA ASN A 32 17.27 12.57 -14.79
C ASN A 32 16.64 11.20 -15.06
N LEU A 33 16.22 10.49 -14.01
CA LEU A 33 15.65 9.15 -14.17
C LEU A 33 14.27 9.18 -14.83
N SER A 34 14.00 8.13 -15.62
CA SER A 34 12.64 7.78 -16.02
C SER A 34 11.79 7.45 -14.79
N ASP A 35 10.47 7.63 -14.92
CA ASP A 35 9.54 7.40 -13.81
C ASP A 35 9.56 5.95 -13.32
N GLN A 36 9.85 4.99 -14.19
CA GLN A 36 10.02 3.59 -13.81
C GLN A 36 11.25 3.36 -12.93
N ARG A 37 12.37 4.06 -13.17
CA ARG A 37 13.53 3.96 -12.28
C ARG A 37 13.31 4.70 -10.96
N LYS A 38 12.60 5.83 -10.96
CA LYS A 38 12.18 6.50 -9.71
C LYS A 38 11.29 5.57 -8.87
N HIS A 39 10.40 4.84 -9.53
CA HIS A 39 9.55 3.83 -8.90
C HIS A 39 10.38 2.76 -8.19
N SER A 40 11.32 2.09 -8.88
CA SER A 40 12.18 1.08 -8.25
C SER A 40 13.02 1.63 -7.09
N ILE A 41 13.48 2.88 -7.16
CA ILE A 41 14.19 3.53 -6.06
C ILE A 41 13.28 3.71 -4.84
N LEU A 42 12.05 4.16 -5.07
CA LEU A 42 11.08 4.39 -4.01
C LEU A 42 10.65 3.10 -3.33
N GLU A 43 10.43 2.03 -4.10
CA GLU A 43 10.21 0.68 -3.60
C GLU A 43 11.37 0.23 -2.70
N GLY A 44 12.59 0.20 -3.24
CA GLY A 44 13.77 -0.25 -2.50
C GLY A 44 14.08 0.60 -1.27
N SER A 45 13.72 1.88 -1.28
CA SER A 45 13.87 2.76 -0.12
C SER A 45 12.96 2.36 1.04
N ILE A 46 11.71 1.99 0.76
CA ILE A 46 10.79 1.49 1.80
C ILE A 46 11.30 0.16 2.36
N GLU A 47 11.76 -0.75 1.50
CA GLU A 47 12.33 -2.03 1.92
C GLU A 47 13.56 -1.83 2.81
N SER A 48 14.43 -0.90 2.42
CA SER A 48 15.62 -0.55 3.20
C SER A 48 15.28 0.03 4.57
N ILE A 49 14.25 0.90 4.66
CA ILE A 49 13.75 1.43 5.94
C ILE A 49 13.17 0.29 6.81
N ILE A 50 12.40 -0.63 6.22
CA ILE A 50 11.87 -1.78 6.95
C ILE A 50 13.02 -2.65 7.48
N GLY A 51 14.05 -2.89 6.65
CA GLY A 51 15.26 -3.60 7.02
C GLY A 51 16.04 -2.92 8.15
N SER A 52 16.17 -1.59 8.13
CA SER A 52 16.86 -0.87 9.20
C SER A 52 16.10 -0.92 10.53
N VAL A 53 14.77 -0.79 10.50
CA VAL A 53 13.92 -0.97 11.69
C VAL A 53 14.04 -2.40 12.24
N TYR A 54 14.16 -3.40 11.37
CA TYR A 54 14.42 -4.78 11.78
C TYR A 54 15.76 -4.92 12.49
N LEU A 55 16.83 -4.36 11.91
CA LEU A 55 18.17 -4.43 12.51
C LEU A 55 18.24 -3.70 13.85
N ASP A 56 17.51 -2.59 14.02
CA ASP A 56 17.47 -1.81 15.26
C ASP A 56 16.58 -2.41 16.37
N GLY A 57 15.55 -3.17 16.01
CA GLY A 57 14.50 -3.51 16.98
C GLY A 57 13.80 -4.85 16.81
N GLY A 58 14.26 -5.66 15.86
CA GLY A 58 13.69 -6.97 15.58
C GLY A 58 12.25 -6.92 15.07
N TRP A 59 11.66 -8.11 15.01
CA TRP A 59 10.37 -8.35 14.37
C TRP A 59 9.20 -7.54 14.98
N THR A 60 9.18 -7.39 16.31
CA THR A 60 8.08 -6.70 17.00
C THR A 60 7.99 -5.23 16.61
N LYS A 61 9.13 -4.52 16.51
CA LYS A 61 9.15 -3.11 16.06
C LYS A 61 8.73 -3.01 14.59
N VAL A 62 9.23 -3.91 13.73
CA VAL A 62 8.87 -3.95 12.30
C VAL A 62 7.37 -4.15 12.09
N ASN A 63 6.77 -5.12 12.78
CA ASN A 63 5.35 -5.42 12.63
C ASN A 63 4.49 -4.19 12.99
N ARG A 64 4.81 -3.51 14.10
CA ARG A 64 4.14 -2.27 14.48
C ARG A 64 4.34 -1.16 13.44
N PHE A 65 5.57 -0.99 12.95
CA PHE A 65 5.91 0.01 11.95
C PHE A 65 5.10 -0.18 10.66
N VAL A 66 5.12 -1.38 10.08
CA VAL A 66 4.41 -1.70 8.84
C VAL A 66 2.89 -1.54 9.00
N LEU A 67 2.31 -2.00 10.12
CA LEU A 67 0.89 -1.82 10.39
C LEU A 67 0.49 -0.35 10.44
N ASN A 68 1.30 0.49 11.08
CA ASN A 68 1.06 1.94 11.13
C ASN A 68 1.24 2.61 9.76
N LEU A 69 2.27 2.23 9.02
CA LEU A 69 2.60 2.77 7.69
C LEU A 69 1.43 2.61 6.70
N PHE A 70 0.74 1.47 6.76
CA PHE A 70 -0.35 1.14 5.85
C PHE A 70 -1.76 1.28 6.46
N LYS A 71 -1.89 1.68 7.74
CA LYS A 71 -3.17 1.73 8.49
C LYS A 71 -4.28 2.47 7.73
N LYS A 72 -3.95 3.62 7.14
CA LYS A 72 -4.91 4.42 6.35
C LYS A 72 -5.36 3.68 5.09
N SER A 73 -4.43 3.08 4.35
CA SER A 73 -4.71 2.31 3.14
C SER A 73 -5.55 1.07 3.45
N TYR A 74 -5.26 0.36 4.55
CA TYR A 74 -6.09 -0.76 5.02
C TYR A 74 -7.52 -0.34 5.32
N ARG A 75 -7.72 0.78 6.03
CA ARG A 75 -9.06 1.26 6.39
C ARG A 75 -9.90 1.58 5.15
N ILE A 76 -9.29 2.23 4.15
CA ILE A 76 -9.94 2.58 2.89
C ILE A 76 -10.29 1.31 2.10
N LEU A 77 -9.36 0.36 1.96
CA LEU A 77 -9.62 -0.91 1.26
C LEU A 77 -10.76 -1.71 1.91
N ASN A 78 -10.81 -1.72 3.25
CA ASN A 78 -11.86 -2.43 3.98
C ASN A 78 -13.23 -1.76 3.79
N LEU A 79 -13.27 -0.42 3.79
CA LEU A 79 -14.49 0.34 3.48
C LEU A 79 -15.00 0.04 2.06
N ILE A 80 -14.12 0.07 1.06
CA ILE A 80 -14.50 -0.21 -0.34
C ILE A 80 -15.07 -1.63 -0.46
N LYS A 81 -14.39 -2.64 0.10
CA LYS A 81 -14.89 -4.02 0.09
C LYS A 81 -16.27 -4.14 0.73
N ASN A 82 -16.46 -3.54 1.90
CA ASN A 82 -17.75 -3.57 2.59
C ASN A 82 -18.86 -2.91 1.75
N LEU A 83 -18.56 -1.81 1.06
CA LEU A 83 -19.50 -1.15 0.16
C LEU A 83 -19.85 -2.02 -1.07
N GLU A 84 -18.88 -2.72 -1.64
CA GLU A 84 -19.12 -3.66 -2.74
C GLU A 84 -20.01 -4.83 -2.29
N THR A 85 -19.71 -5.41 -1.12
CA THR A 85 -20.54 -6.49 -0.53
C THR A 85 -21.96 -6.00 -0.26
N LEU A 86 -22.13 -4.80 0.29
CA LEU A 86 -23.46 -4.21 0.50
C LEU A 86 -24.20 -4.04 -0.83
N LYS A 87 -23.58 -3.43 -1.85
CA LYS A 87 -24.18 -3.26 -3.18
C LYS A 87 -24.63 -4.60 -3.79
N GLN A 88 -23.82 -5.64 -3.64
CA GLN A 88 -24.12 -6.97 -4.15
C GLN A 88 -25.32 -7.60 -3.42
N ASN A 89 -25.38 -7.46 -2.10
CA ASN A 89 -26.50 -7.91 -1.27
C ASN A 89 -27.80 -7.16 -1.62
N PHE A 90 -27.75 -5.83 -1.79
CA PHE A 90 -28.91 -5.04 -2.19
C PHE A 90 -29.47 -5.46 -3.55
N LYS A 91 -28.61 -5.68 -4.55
CA LYS A 91 -29.04 -6.14 -5.88
C LYS A 91 -29.73 -7.51 -5.81
N SER A 92 -29.19 -8.44 -5.00
CA SER A 92 -29.81 -9.75 -4.80
C SER A 92 -31.16 -9.71 -4.07
N PHE A 93 -31.36 -8.72 -3.19
CA PHE A 93 -32.63 -8.52 -2.48
C PHE A 93 -33.73 -7.98 -3.41
N THR A 94 -33.40 -7.05 -4.31
CA THR A 94 -34.35 -6.55 -5.31
C THR A 94 -34.77 -7.67 -6.28
N ILE A 95 -33.82 -8.46 -6.79
CA ILE A 95 -34.12 -9.56 -7.72
C ILE A 95 -35.02 -10.62 -7.08
N LYS A 96 -34.80 -10.96 -5.80
CA LYS A 96 -35.66 -11.92 -5.08
C LYS A 96 -37.09 -11.41 -4.85
N LYS A 97 -37.34 -10.10 -4.87
CA LYS A 97 -38.69 -9.57 -4.61
C LYS A 97 -39.61 -9.70 -5.81
N ASP A 98 -39.04 -9.78 -7.02
CA ASP A 98 -39.76 -9.91 -8.28
C ASP A 98 -40.12 -11.37 -8.62
N GLU A 99 -39.55 -12.38 -7.94
CA GLU A 99 -39.85 -13.81 -8.12
C GLU A 99 -41.02 -14.32 -7.24
N TYR A 100 -41.53 -13.50 -6.31
CA TYR A 100 -42.65 -13.84 -5.42
C TYR A 100 -43.93 -13.00 -5.68
N SER A 101 -44.03 -12.35 -6.85
CA SER A 101 -45.26 -11.70 -7.36
C SER A 101 -45.74 -12.43 -8.60
#